data_AF-A0A8T5V1L2-F1
#
_entry.id   AF-A0A8T5V1L2-F1
#
_cell.length_a   1.000
_cell.length_b   1.000
_cell.length_c   1.000
_cell.angle_alpha   90.00
_cell.angle_beta   90.00
_cell.angle_gamma   90.00
#
_symmetry.space_group_name_H-M   'P 1'
#
loop_
_entity.id
_entity.type
_entity.pdbx_description
1 polymer ?
#
loop_
_entity_poly.entity_id
_entity_poly.type
_entity_poly.pdbx_seq_one_letter_code
_entity_poly.pdbx_strand_id
1 'polypeptide(L)' 'MVKKTELKQKIVGIGFEDDLIVRSQRGKMYSVKLADDLEIDINELLAKESDKTIWANIDTEADIWVITDVEINDD' A
#
# COMPACT_ATOMS: atom_id res chain seq x y z
N MET A 1 -15.92 -12.43 -15.52
CA MET A 1 -14.52 -12.26 -15.97
C MET A 1 -13.73 -11.89 -14.73
N VAL A 2 -12.79 -12.73 -14.29
CA VAL A 2 -11.96 -12.43 -13.12
C VAL A 2 -11.09 -11.24 -13.50
N LYS A 3 -11.40 -10.05 -12.97
CA LYS A 3 -10.62 -8.84 -13.21
C LYS A 3 -9.21 -9.09 -12.68
N LYS A 4 -8.24 -8.88 -13.54
CA LYS A 4 -6.86 -9.29 -13.36
C LYS A 4 -6.14 -8.30 -12.43
N THR A 5 -5.41 -8.88 -11.46
CA THR A 5 -4.15 -8.39 -10.89
C THR A 5 -4.12 -7.20 -9.91
N GLU A 6 -5.14 -7.05 -9.07
CA GLU A 6 -4.99 -6.31 -7.81
C GLU A 6 -4.26 -7.19 -6.78
N LEU A 7 -3.21 -6.65 -6.16
CA LEU A 7 -2.41 -7.36 -5.16
C LEU A 7 -2.46 -6.66 -3.82
N LYS A 8 -3.01 -7.34 -2.81
CA LYS A 8 -3.05 -6.83 -1.44
C LYS A 8 -1.76 -7.14 -0.69
N GLN A 9 -1.07 -6.12 -0.18
CA GLN A 9 0.16 -6.26 0.60
C GLN A 9 0.13 -5.43 1.88
N LYS A 10 0.83 -5.90 2.92
CA LYS A 10 0.90 -5.18 4.19
C LYS A 10 1.82 -3.97 4.03
N ILE A 11 1.36 -2.79 4.43
CA ILE A 11 2.22 -1.62 4.55
C ILE A 11 3.09 -1.78 5.81
N VAL A 12 4.38 -1.52 5.68
CA VAL A 12 5.39 -1.68 6.74
C VAL A 12 6.27 -0.44 6.91
N GLY A 13 5.90 0.66 6.27
CA GLY A 13 6.59 1.94 6.39
C GLY A 13 6.32 2.86 5.21
N ILE A 14 6.99 4.02 5.24
CA ILE A 14 6.91 5.05 4.21
C ILE A 14 8.30 5.19 3.56
N GLY A 15 8.29 5.31 2.25
CA GLY A 15 9.46 5.52 1.42
C GLY A 15 9.82 7.00 1.27
N PHE A 16 10.53 7.33 0.19
CA PHE A 16 10.81 8.71 -0.19
C PHE A 16 9.72 9.22 -1.13
N GLU A 17 9.50 10.53 -1.18
CA GLU A 17 8.50 11.17 -2.07
C GLU A 17 7.08 10.59 -1.92
N ASP A 18 6.66 10.31 -0.68
CA ASP A 18 5.30 9.82 -0.37
C ASP A 18 4.98 8.41 -0.87
N ASP A 19 5.98 7.64 -1.30
CA ASP A 19 5.85 6.20 -1.55
C ASP A 19 5.50 5.44 -0.26
N LEU A 20 4.83 4.29 -0.38
CA LEU A 20 4.67 3.35 0.73
C LEU A 20 5.51 2.09 0.52
N ILE A 21 6.10 1.61 1.62
CA ILE A 21 6.82 0.33 1.63
C ILE A 21 5.84 -0.77 1.97
N VAL A 22 5.70 -1.71 1.05
CA VAL A 22 4.82 -2.88 1.18
C VAL A 22 5.63 -4.16 1.32
N ARG A 23 5.13 -5.10 2.13
CA ARG A 23 5.70 -6.43 2.31
C ARG A 23 4.83 -7.47 1.62
N SER A 24 5.43 -8.16 0.65
CA SER A 24 4.82 -9.31 -0.03
C SER A 24 4.67 -10.51 0.92
N GLN A 25 3.78 -11.43 0.56
CA GLN A 25 3.60 -12.71 1.27
C GLN A 25 4.88 -13.57 1.33
N ARG A 26 5.82 -13.36 0.39
CA ARG A 26 7.12 -14.03 0.36
C ARG A 26 8.19 -13.32 1.21
N GLY A 27 7.81 -12.29 1.95
CA GLY A 27 8.68 -11.53 2.84
C GLY A 27 9.55 -10.48 2.15
N LYS A 28 9.49 -10.32 0.82
CA LYS A 28 10.18 -9.24 0.09
C LYS A 28 9.46 -7.91 0.27
N MET A 29 10.22 -6.83 0.38
CA MET A 29 9.73 -5.46 0.51
C MET A 29 9.87 -4.72 -0.83
N TYR A 30 8.92 -3.84 -1.12
CA TYR A 30 8.88 -3.03 -2.33
C TYR A 30 8.46 -1.60 -1.97
N SER A 31 9.05 -0.59 -2.61
CA SER A 31 8.55 0.79 -2.60
C SER A 31 7.54 0.92 -3.73
N VAL A 32 6.34 1.40 -3.43
CA VAL A 32 5.26 1.53 -4.40
C VAL A 32 4.68 2.93 -4.30
N LYS A 33 4.52 3.58 -5.45
CA LYS A 33 3.98 4.94 -5.55
C LYS A 33 2.50 4.95 -5.23
N LEU A 34 1.99 6.08 -4.75
CA LEU A 34 0.56 6.33 -4.73
C LEU A 34 0.06 6.59 -6.17
N ALA A 35 -1.18 6.19 -6.46
CA ALA A 35 -1.86 6.65 -7.66
C ALA A 35 -2.10 8.17 -7.59
N ASP A 36 -2.10 8.86 -8.73
CA ASP A 36 -2.21 10.33 -8.80
C ASP A 36 -3.52 10.88 -8.18
N ASP A 37 -4.57 10.05 -8.10
CA ASP A 37 -5.87 10.38 -7.54
C ASP A 37 -6.05 9.93 -6.08
N LEU A 38 -5.03 9.29 -5.50
CA LEU A 38 -5.08 8.77 -4.14
C LEU A 38 -4.40 9.74 -3.17
N GLU A 39 -5.21 10.55 -2.49
CA GLU A 39 -4.75 11.38 -1.38
C GLU A 39 -4.82 10.61 -0.06
N ILE A 40 -3.68 10.44 0.61
CA ILE A 40 -3.57 9.80 1.92
C ILE A 40 -2.87 10.74 2.89
N ASP A 41 -3.43 10.90 4.09
CA ASP A 41 -2.72 11.53 5.20
C ASP A 41 -1.72 10.53 5.81
N ILE A 42 -0.46 10.69 5.42
CA ILE A 42 0.67 9.87 5.88
C ILE A 42 0.83 9.93 7.41
N ASN A 43 0.57 11.09 8.03
CA ASN A 43 0.69 11.23 9.48
C ASN A 43 -0.40 10.44 10.20
N GLU A 44 -1.62 10.46 9.67
CA GLU A 44 -2.72 9.64 10.19
C GLU A 44 -2.43 8.14 10.00
N LEU A 45 -1.82 7.77 8.88
CA LEU A 45 -1.42 6.40 8.60
C LEU A 45 -0.41 5.88 9.63
N LEU A 46 0.65 6.65 9.90
CA LEU A 46 1.67 6.34 10.90
C LEU A 46 1.12 6.24 12.32
N ALA A 47 0.20 7.15 12.67
CA ALA A 47 -0.42 7.15 13.99
C ALA A 47 -1.26 5.88 14.25
N LYS A 48 -1.70 5.19 13.19
CA LYS A 48 -2.49 3.96 13.27
C LYS A 48 -1.65 2.69 13.15
N GLU A 49 -0.45 2.76 12.55
CA GLU A 49 0.42 1.59 12.39
C GLU A 49 0.87 0.99 13.73
N SER A 50 0.90 1.79 14.82
CA SER A 50 1.25 1.30 16.16
C SER A 50 0.29 0.24 16.71
N ASP A 51 -0.98 0.34 16.35
CA ASP A 51 -2.06 -0.44 16.96
C ASP A 51 -2.88 -1.26 15.95
N LYS A 52 -2.68 -1.03 14.64
CA LYS A 52 -3.50 -1.62 13.58
C LYS A 52 -2.64 -2.15 12.43
N THR A 53 -3.15 -3.17 11.74
CA THR A 53 -2.52 -3.65 10.51
C THR A 53 -3.05 -2.87 9.31
N ILE A 54 -2.15 -2.29 8.53
CA ILE A 54 -2.48 -1.48 7.35
C ILE A 54 -2.16 -2.28 6.08
N TRP A 55 -3.09 -2.30 5.13
CA TRP A 55 -2.99 -3.01 3.86
C TRP A 55 -3.10 -2.04 2.68
N ALA A 56 -2.27 -2.23 1.66
CA ALA A 56 -2.37 -1.53 0.37
C ALA A 56 -2.95 -2.47 -0.69
N ASN A 57 -3.87 -1.97 -1.49
CA ASN A 57 -4.26 -2.58 -2.76
C ASN A 57 -3.40 -1.97 -3.87
N ILE A 58 -2.72 -2.84 -4.63
CA ILE A 58 -1.74 -2.44 -5.65
C ILE A 58 -2.26 -2.85 -7.02
N ASP A 59 -2.32 -1.91 -7.95
CA ASP A 59 -2.50 -2.20 -9.37
C ASP A 59 -1.16 -2.62 -9.97
N THR A 60 -1.11 -3.86 -10.43
CA THR A 60 0.09 -4.44 -11.06
C THR A 60 0.04 -4.45 -12.58
N GLU A 61 -1.05 -3.95 -13.19
CA GLU A 61 -1.18 -3.79 -14.65
C GLU A 61 -0.68 -2.43 -15.15
N ALA A 62 -0.55 -1.44 -14.26
CA ALA A 62 0.07 -0.16 -14.58
C ALA A 62 1.56 -0.32 -14.98
N ASP A 63 2.06 0.55 -15.87
CA ASP A 63 3.47 0.55 -16.32
C ASP A 63 4.46 0.62 -15.15
N ILE A 64 4.05 1.26 -14.06
CA ILE A 64 4.70 1.25 -12.74
C ILE A 64 3.62 0.85 -11.74
N TRP A 65 3.93 -0.07 -10.83
CA TRP A 65 2.97 -0.46 -9.78
C TRP A 65 2.59 0.74 -8.93
N VAL A 66 1.28 0.89 -8.70
CA VAL A 66 0.71 1.99 -7.92
C VAL A 66 -0.26 1.46 -6.87
N ILE A 67 -0.29 2.13 -5.73
CA ILE A 67 -1.28 1.89 -4.69
C ILE A 67 -2.55 2.65 -5.08
N THR A 68 -3.65 1.91 -5.16
CA THR A 68 -4.96 2.46 -5.55
C THR A 68 -5.91 2.61 -4.36
N ASP A 69 -5.63 1.92 -3.26
CA ASP A 69 -6.44 2.00 -2.04
C ASP A 69 -5.64 1.52 -0.82
N VAL A 70 -6.01 2.04 0.36
CA VAL A 70 -5.39 1.67 1.64
C VAL A 70 -6.47 1.35 2.68
N GLU A 71 -6.39 0.15 3.23
CA GLU A 71 -7.33 -0.37 4.21
C GLU A 71 -6.66 -0.54 5.58
N ILE A 72 -7.34 -0.10 6.63
CA ILE A 72 -6.86 -0.22 8.02
C ILE A 72 -7.72 -1.25 8.72
N ASN A 73 -7.10 -2.34 9.17
CA ASN A 73 -7.77 -3.41 9.89
C ASN A 73 -7.38 -3.39 11.37
N ASP A 74 -8.40 -3.43 12.22
CA ASP A 74 -8.27 -3.79 13.63
C ASP A 74 -8.07 -5.31 13.70
N ASP A 75 -6.86 -5.76 14.03
CA ASP A 75 -6.57 -7.17 14.36
C ASP A 75 -7.02 -7.50 15.80
#